data_AF-A0A4Q7F210-F1
#
_entry.id   AF-A0A4Q7F210-F1
#
_cell.length_a   1.000
_cell.length_b   1.000
_cell.length_c   1.000
_cell.angle_alpha   90.00
_cell.angle_beta   90.00
_cell.angle_gamma   90.00
#
_symmetry.space_group_name_H-M   'P 1'
#
loop_
_entity.id
_entity.type
_entity.pdbx_description
1 polymer ?
#
loop_
_entity_poly.entity_id
_entity_poly.type
_entity_poly.pdbx_seq_one_letter_code
_entity_poly.pdbx_strand_id
1 'polypeptide(L)'
;MKFVVVNHEPPLRAATCSTCSRSIGTGYVRHARTQRRYCDTDCYRRGELATFFMQWSMPGRTEPAAGNVELAAGNLIETLAVLSAVSCWSYTIHAWTFARALTGAYLGGGDLIDGRR
;
A
#
# COMPACT_ATOMS: atom_id res chain seq x y z
N MET A 1 9.96 -10.32 -5.57
CA MET A 1 10.50 -10.80 -4.28
C MET A 1 11.22 -12.12 -4.52
N LYS A 2 12.48 -12.27 -4.12
CA LYS A 2 13.26 -13.52 -4.29
C LYS A 2 13.76 -13.98 -2.92
N PHE A 3 13.29 -15.14 -2.48
CA PHE A 3 13.76 -15.81 -1.27
C PHE A 3 14.27 -17.20 -1.59
N VAL A 4 15.11 -17.72 -0.70
CA VAL A 4 15.64 -19.08 -0.77
C VAL A 4 15.06 -19.85 0.41
N VAL A 5 14.41 -20.96 0.10
CA VAL A 5 13.99 -21.94 1.12
C VAL A 5 15.21 -22.82 1.40
N VAL A 6 15.69 -22.80 2.63
CA VAL A 6 16.79 -23.66 3.06
C VAL A 6 16.15 -24.96 3.58
N ASN A 7 16.37 -26.05 2.86
CA ASN A 7 15.90 -27.39 3.22
C ASN A 7 16.49 -27.81 4.56
N HIS A 8 15.63 -28.20 5.52
CA HIS A 8 15.82 -28.97 6.78
C HIS A 8 17.16 -28.91 7.56
N GLU A 9 18.09 -28.05 7.19
CA GLU A 9 19.41 -27.94 7.74
C GLU A 9 19.38 -26.80 8.77
N PRO A 10 19.64 -27.08 10.05
CA PRO A 10 19.65 -26.04 11.06
C PRO A 10 20.78 -25.04 10.75
N PRO A 11 20.53 -23.73 10.89
CA PRO A 11 21.55 -22.73 10.63
C PRO A 11 22.76 -22.95 11.55
N LEU A 12 23.99 -22.78 11.02
CA LEU A 12 25.27 -22.96 11.75
C LEU A 12 25.35 -22.20 13.09
N ARG A 13 24.51 -21.18 13.31
CA ARG A 13 24.38 -20.44 14.56
C ARG A 13 22.91 -20.32 14.92
N ALA A 14 22.61 -20.35 16.22
CA ALA A 14 21.29 -20.07 16.76
C ALA A 14 20.73 -18.80 16.09
N ALA A 15 19.67 -18.98 15.31
CA ALA A 15 19.07 -17.90 14.53
C ALA A 15 17.67 -17.64 15.07
N THR A 16 17.32 -16.36 15.17
CA THR A 16 15.96 -15.93 15.48
C THR A 16 15.28 -15.38 14.24
N CYS A 17 13.96 -15.53 14.19
CA CYS A 17 13.14 -14.96 13.13
C CYS A 17 13.17 -13.43 13.22
N SER A 18 13.40 -12.77 12.09
CA SER A 18 13.44 -11.30 12.03
C SER A 18 12.08 -10.64 12.27
N THR A 19 10.98 -11.41 12.28
CA THR A 19 9.61 -10.88 12.48
C THR A 19 9.04 -11.25 13.84
N CYS A 20 9.12 -12.52 14.25
CA CYS A 20 8.49 -13.00 15.48
C CYS A 20 9.49 -13.26 16.63
N SER A 21 10.78 -13.03 16.40
CA SER A 21 11.87 -13.22 17.37
C SER A 21 12.02 -14.64 17.94
N ARG A 22 11.24 -15.61 17.47
CA ARG A 22 11.34 -17.02 17.87
C ARG A 22 12.60 -17.66 17.31
N SER A 23 13.12 -18.67 18.01
CA SER A 23 14.20 -19.51 17.49
C SER A 23 13.77 -20.22 16.22
N ILE A 24 14.66 -20.20 15.22
CA ILE A 24 14.47 -20.87 13.95
C ILE A 24 14.98 -22.31 14.12
N GLY A 25 14.08 -23.27 13.91
CA GLY A 25 14.39 -24.70 13.94
C GLY A 25 14.80 -25.22 12.56
N THR A 26 14.14 -26.28 12.11
CA THR A 26 14.39 -26.96 10.84
C THR A 26 13.55 -26.36 9.71
N GLY A 27 14.22 -26.02 8.60
CA GLY A 27 13.56 -25.39 7.45
C GLY A 27 13.24 -23.91 7.71
N TYR A 28 13.87 -23.02 6.95
CA TYR A 28 13.64 -21.59 7.10
C TYR A 28 13.76 -20.84 5.79
N VAL A 29 13.12 -19.68 5.74
CA VAL A 29 13.14 -18.80 4.58
C VAL A 29 14.21 -17.75 4.78
N ARG A 30 15.06 -17.55 3.77
CA ARG A 30 16.10 -16.52 3.76
C ARG A 30 15.86 -15.51 2.66
N HIS A 31 15.88 -14.24 3.01
CA HIS A 31 15.80 -13.16 2.04
C HIS A 31 17.13 -13.06 1.26
N ALA A 32 17.09 -13.15 -0.07
CA ALA A 32 18.29 -13.31 -0.90
C ALA A 32 19.28 -12.14 -0.80
N ARG A 33 18.78 -10.90 -0.66
CA ARG A 33 19.63 -9.69 -0.56
C ARG A 33 20.12 -9.40 0.86
N THR A 34 19.20 -9.28 1.82
CA THR A 34 19.50 -8.83 3.18
C THR A 34 19.97 -9.96 4.10
N GLN A 35 19.94 -11.21 3.62
CA GLN A 35 20.28 -12.41 4.39
C GLN A 35 19.43 -12.61 5.66
N ARG A 36 18.34 -11.86 5.83
CA ARG A 36 17.38 -12.00 6.93
C ARG A 36 16.71 -13.36 6.89
N ARG A 37 16.43 -13.91 8.07
CA ARG A 37 15.90 -15.26 8.24
C ARG A 37 14.52 -15.22 8.88
N TYR A 38 13.63 -16.08 8.39
CA TYR A 38 12.23 -16.15 8.77
C TYR A 38 11.84 -17.60 8.97
N CYS A 39 10.94 -17.86 9.94
CA CYS A 39 10.41 -19.21 10.19
C CYS A 39 9.74 -19.79 8.95
N ASP A 40 8.97 -18.95 8.24
CA ASP A 40 8.11 -19.36 7.15
C ASP A 40 7.86 -18.18 6.18
N THR A 41 7.12 -18.48 5.11
CA THR A 41 6.72 -17.52 4.10
C THR A 41 5.81 -16.42 4.65
N ASP A 42 5.03 -16.67 5.71
CA ASP A 42 4.14 -15.67 6.31
C ASP A 42 4.92 -14.61 7.10
N CYS A 43 5.92 -15.04 7.88
CA CYS A 43 6.86 -14.19 8.58
C CYS A 43 7.72 -13.39 7.59
N TYR A 44 8.10 -14.01 6.47
CA TYR A 44 8.77 -13.33 5.36
C TYR A 44 7.88 -12.20 4.80
N ARG A 45 6.62 -12.52 4.45
CA ARG A 45 5.68 -11.54 3.89
C ARG A 45 5.42 -10.37 4.84
N ARG A 46 5.23 -10.64 6.14
CA ARG A 46 5.08 -9.58 7.15
C ARG A 46 6.34 -8.72 7.28
N GLY A 47 7.52 -9.34 7.22
CA GLY A 47 8.80 -8.63 7.26
C GLY A 47 9.02 -7.73 6.03
N GLU A 48 8.59 -8.18 4.85
CA GLU A 48 8.63 -7.37 3.63
C GLU A 48 7.63 -6.22 3.68
N LEU A 49 6.41 -6.45 4.14
CA LEU A 49 5.43 -5.38 4.38
C LEU A 49 5.98 -4.33 5.34
N ALA A 50 6.54 -4.75 6.49
CA ALA A 50 7.12 -3.81 7.45
C ALA A 50 8.31 -3.03 6.86
N THR A 51 9.17 -3.68 6.08
CA THR A 51 10.30 -3.02 5.41
C THR A 51 9.83 -2.04 4.34
N PHE A 52 8.80 -2.40 3.57
CA PHE A 52 8.19 -1.55 2.57
C PHE A 52 7.53 -0.33 3.20
N PHE A 53 6.77 -0.52 4.30
CA PHE A 53 6.20 0.59 5.05
C PHE A 53 7.28 1.49 5.63
N MET A 54 8.36 0.94 6.22
CA MET A 54 9.47 1.77 6.73
C MET A 54 10.19 2.54 5.62
N GLN A 55 10.36 1.95 4.43
CA GLN A 55 10.92 2.64 3.26
C GLN A 55 10.00 3.77 2.80
N TRP A 56 8.68 3.55 2.84
CA TRP A 56 7.69 4.56 2.48
C TRP A 56 7.56 5.67 3.53
N SER A 57 7.85 5.36 4.80
CA SER A 57 7.84 6.33 5.91
C SER A 57 9.13 7.17 6.00
N MET A 58 10.16 6.90 5.22
CA MET A 58 11.45 7.62 5.29
C MET A 58 12.01 7.98 3.90
N PRO A 59 11.54 9.07 3.27
CA PRO A 59 12.29 9.73 2.22
C PRO A 59 13.27 10.71 2.86
N GLY A 60 14.44 10.23 3.33
CA GLY A 60 15.36 11.17 3.99
C GLY A 60 16.64 10.60 4.57
N ARG A 61 17.27 9.59 3.96
CA ARG A 61 18.58 9.15 4.45
C ARG A 61 19.59 8.84 3.36
N THR A 62 20.01 9.90 2.68
CA THR A 62 21.40 10.08 2.21
C THR A 62 21.66 11.59 2.07
N GLU A 63 22.66 12.08 2.82
CA GLU A 63 23.34 13.41 2.75
C GLU A 63 22.80 14.59 3.59
N PRO A 64 23.68 15.50 4.10
CA PRO A 64 23.49 16.17 5.39
C PRO A 64 22.80 17.55 5.34
N ALA A 65 21.96 17.76 6.37
CA ALA A 65 21.67 18.97 7.14
C ALA A 65 21.83 20.35 6.47
N ALA A 66 20.70 20.93 6.01
CA ALA A 66 20.38 22.38 6.12
C ALA A 66 19.07 22.79 5.41
N GLY A 67 18.52 21.99 4.49
CA GLY A 67 17.43 22.42 3.58
C GLY A 67 16.04 21.81 3.81
N ASN A 68 15.78 21.25 4.99
CA ASN A 68 14.73 20.24 5.20
C ASN A 68 13.32 20.75 5.53
N VAL A 69 13.06 22.07 5.56
CA VAL A 69 11.71 22.62 5.80
C VAL A 69 11.02 23.02 4.48
N GLU A 70 11.74 23.64 3.53
CA GLU A 70 11.16 24.05 2.23
C GLU A 70 10.91 22.86 1.30
N LEU A 71 11.79 21.85 1.30
CA LEU A 71 11.64 20.66 0.44
C LEU A 71 10.53 19.72 0.95
N ALA A 72 10.29 19.69 2.26
CA ALA A 72 9.16 18.98 2.87
C ALA A 72 7.82 19.69 2.63
N ALA A 73 7.81 21.03 2.66
CA ALA A 73 6.63 21.84 2.32
C ALA A 73 6.26 21.74 0.83
N GLY A 74 7.25 21.73 -0.06
CA GLY A 74 7.03 21.55 -1.50
C GLY A 74 6.37 20.21 -1.83
N ASN A 75 6.86 19.12 -1.22
CA ASN A 75 6.30 17.77 -1.41
C ASN A 75 4.87 17.64 -0.86
N LEU A 76 4.54 18.32 0.25
CA LEU A 76 3.17 18.35 0.79
C LEU A 76 2.21 19.08 -0.16
N ILE A 77 2.62 20.20 -0.76
CA ILE A 77 1.76 20.98 -1.68
C ILE A 77 1.50 20.18 -2.96
N GLU A 78 2.52 19.53 -3.52
CA GLU A 78 2.38 18.69 -4.71
C GLU A 78 1.46 17.49 -4.45
N THR A 79 1.63 16.80 -3.31
CA THR A 79 0.76 15.69 -2.93
C THR A 79 -0.68 16.14 -2.67
N LEU A 80 -0.89 17.29 -2.00
CA LEU A 80 -2.23 17.85 -1.81
C LEU A 80 -2.87 18.29 -3.14
N ALA A 81 -2.10 18.84 -4.07
CA ALA A 81 -2.60 19.22 -5.39
C ALA A 81 -3.05 18.00 -6.21
N VAL A 82 -2.25 16.93 -6.21
CA VAL A 82 -2.60 15.67 -6.87
C VAL A 82 -3.85 15.05 -6.23
N LEU A 83 -3.91 14.99 -4.89
CA LEU A 83 -5.09 14.46 -4.18
C LEU A 83 -6.35 15.29 -4.43
N SER A 84 -6.22 16.62 -4.48
CA SER A 84 -7.32 17.53 -4.80
C SER A 84 -7.82 17.32 -6.23
N ALA A 85 -6.91 17.20 -7.20
CA ALA A 85 -7.26 16.92 -8.59
C ALA A 85 -8.02 15.59 -8.71
N VAL A 86 -7.45 14.50 -8.17
CA VAL A 86 -8.09 13.16 -8.19
C VAL A 86 -9.46 13.18 -7.53
N SER A 87 -9.61 13.87 -6.40
CA SER A 87 -10.89 14.01 -5.69
C SER A 87 -11.92 14.79 -6.51
N CYS A 88 -11.49 15.86 -7.18
CA CYS A 88 -12.34 16.68 -8.04
C CYS A 88 -12.86 15.88 -9.25
N TRP A 89 -11.99 15.13 -9.92
CA TRP A 89 -12.38 14.24 -11.02
C TRP A 89 -13.35 13.13 -10.55
N SER A 90 -13.11 12.56 -9.37
CA SER A 90 -14.00 11.55 -8.80
C SER A 90 -15.38 12.12 -8.49
N TYR A 91 -15.43 13.32 -7.89
CA TYR A 91 -16.69 13.99 -7.56
C TYR A 91 -17.51 14.33 -8.80
N THR A 92 -16.87 14.84 -9.86
CA THR A 92 -17.56 15.19 -11.11
C THR A 92 -18.14 13.96 -11.82
N ILE A 93 -17.41 12.85 -11.84
CA ILE A 93 -17.92 11.57 -12.38
C ILE A 93 -19.15 11.10 -11.58
N HIS A 94 -19.05 11.08 -10.25
CA HIS A 94 -20.17 10.63 -9.41
C HIS A 94 -21.40 11.55 -9.54
N ALA A 95 -21.22 12.87 -9.52
CA ALA A 95 -22.32 13.82 -9.71
C ALA A 95 -23.01 13.63 -11.08
N TRP A 96 -22.23 13.39 -12.14
CA TRP A 96 -22.78 13.18 -13.47
C TRP A 96 -23.56 11.86 -13.60
N THR A 97 -23.04 10.77 -13.02
CA THR A 97 -23.77 9.49 -12.98
C THR A 97 -25.07 9.60 -12.19
N PHE A 98 -25.06 10.32 -11.07
CA PHE A 98 -26.25 10.53 -10.26
C PHE A 98 -27.29 11.38 -10.98
N ALA A 99 -26.88 12.48 -11.63
CA ALA A 99 -27.76 13.30 -12.44
C ALA A 99 -28.42 12.49 -13.57
N ARG A 100 -27.64 11.67 -14.29
CA ARG A 100 -28.15 10.75 -15.32
C ARG A 100 -29.18 9.75 -14.78
N ALA A 101 -28.89 9.14 -13.63
CA ALA A 101 -29.80 8.20 -13.00
C ALA A 101 -31.13 8.88 -12.59
N LEU A 102 -31.06 10.08 -12.00
CA LEU A 102 -32.24 10.86 -11.65
C LEU A 102 -33.06 11.27 -12.87
N THR A 103 -32.41 11.77 -13.94
CA THR A 103 -33.12 12.13 -15.17
C THR A 103 -33.78 10.92 -15.82
N GLY A 104 -33.11 9.76 -15.84
CA GLY A 104 -33.69 8.51 -16.34
C GLY A 104 -34.90 8.06 -15.51
N ALA A 105 -34.82 8.15 -14.18
CA ALA A 105 -35.92 7.82 -13.29
C ALA A 105 -37.11 8.80 -13.44
N TYR A 106 -36.84 10.10 -13.61
CA TYR A 106 -37.87 11.12 -13.79
C TYR A 106 -38.63 10.95 -15.12
N LEU A 107 -37.91 10.72 -16.22
CA LEU A 107 -38.52 10.49 -17.53
C LEU A 107 -39.26 9.15 -17.60
N GLY A 108 -38.66 8.06 -17.09
CA GLY A 108 -39.31 6.75 -17.04
C GLY A 108 -40.50 6.69 -16.07
N GLY A 109 -40.50 7.51 -15.01
CA GLY A 109 -41.64 7.69 -14.11
C GLY A 109 -42.74 8.57 -14.71
N GLY A 110 -42.38 9.54 -15.56
CA GLY A 110 -43.33 10.39 -16.29
C GLY A 110 -44.19 9.62 -17.28
N ASP A 111 -43.59 8.70 -18.04
CA ASP A 111 -44.32 7.82 -18.97
C ASP A 111 -45.34 6.90 -18.28
N LEU A 112 -45.10 6.53 -17.01
CA LEU A 112 -46.03 5.75 -16.20
C LEU A 112 -47.22 6.55 -15.66
N ILE A 113 -47.10 7.89 -15.57
CA ILE A 113 -48.16 8.78 -15.06
C ILE A 113 -49.04 9.31 -16.20
N ASP A 114 -48.49 9.50 -17.42
CA ASP A 114 -49.24 10.03 -18.57
C ASP A 114 -49.96 8.94 -19.41
N GLY A 115 -49.61 7.67 -19.25
CA GLY A 115 -50.25 6.53 -19.93
C GLY A 115 -51.64 6.13 -19.44
N ARG A 116 -52.31 6.96 -18.64
CA ARG A 116 -53.67 6.72 -18.10
C ARG A 116 -54.60 7.90 -18.31
N ARG A 117 -54.77 8.34 -19.56
CA ARG A 117 -55.96 9.11 -19.96
C ARG A 117 -56.33 8.83 -21.41
#